data_AF-A0A960MH94-F1
#
_entry.id   AF-A0A960MH94-F1
#
_cell.length_a   1.000
_cell.length_b   1.000
_cell.length_c   1.000
_cell.angle_alpha   90.00
_cell.angle_beta   90.00
_cell.angle_gamma   90.00
#
_symmetry.space_group_name_H-M   'P 1'
#
loop_
_entity.id
_entity.type
_entity.pdbx_description
1 polymer ?
#
loop_
_entity_poly.entity_id
_entity_poly.type
_entity_poly.pdbx_seq_one_letter_code
_entity_poly.pdbx_strand_id
1 'polypeptide(L)'
;LEDAWWNLWLRFAGPDLSVLPGLDLVEVDRVASWTAGNRIVYFGPETVKVSFDAKTGMLGGNYVDKAKGVNVTFGGVLLQEQGLVTGRYATPAWFGKASGLFSAEPREAD
;
A
#
# COMPACT_ATOMS: atom_id res chain seq x y z
N LEU A 1 1.16 -26.50 7.47
CA LEU A 1 1.78 -25.51 6.59
C LEU A 1 2.02 -24.31 7.48
N GLU A 2 3.28 -24.08 7.87
CA GLU A 2 3.64 -22.90 8.66
C GLU A 2 3.14 -21.66 7.94
N ASP A 3 2.60 -20.70 8.68
CA ASP A 3 2.28 -19.39 8.11
C ASP A 3 3.62 -18.81 7.64
N ALA A 4 3.84 -18.75 6.33
CA ALA A 4 5.00 -18.10 5.76
C ALA A 4 4.76 -16.58 5.72
N TRP A 5 5.75 -15.84 6.21
CA TRP A 5 5.75 -14.38 6.25
C TRP A 5 7.00 -13.88 5.55
N TRP A 6 6.82 -12.94 4.62
CA TRP A 6 7.94 -12.27 3.94
C TRP A 6 7.94 -10.79 4.29
N ASN A 7 9.12 -10.23 4.54
CA ASN A 7 9.28 -8.80 4.74
C ASN A 7 9.09 -8.07 3.41
N LEU A 8 8.34 -6.98 3.46
CA LEU A 8 8.03 -6.17 2.32
C LEU A 8 8.20 -4.69 2.65
N TRP A 9 8.79 -3.94 1.74
CA TRP A 9 8.82 -2.49 1.81
C TRP A 9 7.68 -1.92 0.97
N LEU A 10 6.71 -1.31 1.63
CA LEU A 10 5.59 -0.63 0.98
C LEU A 10 5.88 0.87 0.90
N ARG A 11 5.81 1.41 -0.32
CA ARG A 11 6.01 2.82 -0.61
C ARG A 11 4.78 3.41 -1.28
N PHE A 12 4.31 4.55 -0.78
CA PHE A 12 3.37 5.43 -1.47
C PHE A 12 4.11 6.70 -1.91
N ALA A 13 4.01 7.06 -3.18
CA ALA A 13 4.65 8.23 -3.75
C ALA A 13 3.68 8.94 -4.70
N GLY A 14 3.50 10.25 -4.57
CA GLY A 14 2.54 10.98 -5.39
C GLY A 14 2.62 12.49 -5.22
N PRO A 15 1.69 13.24 -5.85
CA PRO A 15 1.65 14.69 -5.69
C PRO A 15 1.45 15.02 -4.21
N ASP A 16 2.08 16.10 -3.76
CA ASP A 16 1.92 16.58 -2.39
C ASP A 16 0.42 16.80 -2.10
N LEU A 17 -0.09 16.03 -1.13
CA LEU A 17 -1.47 16.09 -0.68
C LEU A 17 -1.61 16.90 0.60
N SER A 18 -0.62 17.73 0.95
CA SER A 18 -0.61 18.62 2.11
C SER A 18 -1.79 19.61 2.18
N VAL A 19 -2.52 19.81 1.07
CA VAL A 19 -3.83 20.49 1.05
C VAL A 19 -4.92 19.74 1.84
N LEU A 20 -4.70 18.46 2.14
CA LEU A 20 -5.45 17.67 3.11
C LEU A 20 -4.75 17.82 4.47
N PRO A 21 -5.43 18.35 5.52
CA PRO A 21 -4.79 18.57 6.81
C PRO A 21 -4.23 17.25 7.35
N GLY A 22 -2.91 17.13 7.38
CA GLY A 22 -2.20 15.98 7.94
C GLY A 22 -1.78 14.88 6.96
N LEU A 23 -1.97 15.02 5.64
CA LEU A 23 -1.53 14.00 4.68
C LEU A 23 -0.20 14.34 4.00
N ASP A 24 0.90 14.05 4.68
CA ASP A 24 2.24 14.06 4.05
C ASP A 24 2.49 12.70 3.37
N LEU A 25 1.89 12.52 2.19
CA LEU A 25 2.09 11.35 1.31
C LEU A 25 3.09 11.66 0.17
N VAL A 26 4.05 12.57 0.39
CA VAL A 26 5.10 12.83 -0.60
C VAL A 26 5.92 11.55 -0.83
N GLU A 27 6.27 10.86 0.26
CA GLU A 27 6.89 9.54 0.24
C GLU A 27 6.66 8.84 1.59
N VAL A 28 5.75 7.86 1.63
CA VAL A 28 5.49 7.08 2.85
C VAL A 28 5.98 5.66 2.67
N ASP A 29 7.00 5.35 3.46
CA ASP A 29 7.66 4.07 3.52
C ASP A 29 7.23 3.29 4.77
N ARG A 30 6.87 2.01 4.60
CA ARG A 30 6.43 1.12 5.67
C ARG A 30 7.04 -0.27 5.50
N VAL A 31 7.55 -0.83 6.59
CA VAL A 31 7.93 -2.24 6.65
C VAL A 31 6.68 -3.05 6.95
N ALA A 32 6.19 -3.78 5.95
CA ALA A 32 5.01 -4.61 6.00
C ALA A 32 5.39 -6.09 5.90
N SER A 33 4.41 -6.97 6.12
CA SER A 33 4.57 -8.41 5.90
C SER A 33 3.61 -8.91 4.85
N TRP A 34 4.13 -9.71 3.91
CA TRP A 34 3.32 -10.51 3.00
C TRP A 34 3.07 -11.88 3.64
N THR A 35 1.80 -12.29 3.70
CA THR A 35 1.36 -13.56 4.29
C THR A 35 1.12 -14.64 3.23
N ALA A 36 1.23 -15.92 3.60
CA ALA A 36 0.90 -17.06 2.72
C ALA A 36 -0.53 -17.01 2.12
N GLY A 37 -1.45 -16.26 2.73
CA GLY A 37 -2.80 -15.99 2.21
C GLY A 37 -2.87 -14.86 1.18
N ASN A 38 -1.74 -14.41 0.63
CA ASN A 38 -1.62 -13.29 -0.30
C ASN A 38 -2.20 -11.97 0.21
N ARG A 39 -1.92 -11.67 1.48
CA ARG A 39 -2.27 -10.38 2.10
C ARG A 39 -1.02 -9.66 2.54
N ILE A 40 -0.97 -8.36 2.29
CA ILE A 40 0.03 -7.46 2.86
C ILE A 40 -0.59 -6.82 4.10
N VAL A 41 0.11 -6.93 5.22
CA VAL A 41 -0.31 -6.37 6.51
C VAL A 41 0.78 -5.45 7.07
N TYR A 42 0.37 -4.33 7.63
CA TYR A 42 1.22 -3.40 8.37
C TYR A 42 0.62 -3.18 9.76
N PHE A 43 1.43 -3.33 10.81
CA PHE A 43 1.01 -3.14 12.19
C PHE A 43 1.61 -1.85 12.74
N GLY A 44 0.83 -0.77 12.69
CA GLY A 44 1.18 0.52 13.27
C GLY A 44 -0.06 1.28 13.73
N PRO A 45 0.06 2.58 14.04
CA PRO A 45 -1.11 3.45 14.31
C PRO A 45 -2.02 3.60 13.08
N GLU A 46 -1.48 3.28 11.91
CA GLU A 46 -2.11 3.28 10.60
C GLU A 46 -2.45 1.84 10.21
N THR A 47 -3.46 1.65 9.38
CA THR A 47 -3.87 0.33 8.88
C THR A 47 -3.73 0.25 7.38
N VAL A 48 -2.94 -0.71 6.90
CA VAL A 48 -2.89 -1.13 5.49
C VAL A 48 -3.61 -2.46 5.36
N LYS A 49 -4.57 -2.55 4.45
CA LYS A 49 -5.21 -3.80 4.06
C LYS A 49 -5.10 -3.99 2.56
N VAL A 50 -4.62 -5.15 2.15
CA VAL A 50 -4.44 -5.49 0.73
C VAL A 50 -5.01 -6.87 0.45
N SER A 51 -5.73 -6.98 -0.66
CA SER A 51 -6.23 -8.20 -1.25
C SER A 51 -5.61 -8.40 -2.62
N PHE A 52 -5.16 -9.62 -2.90
CA PHE A 52 -4.58 -10.02 -4.17
C PHE A 52 -5.41 -11.11 -4.83
N ASP A 53 -5.69 -10.95 -6.12
CA ASP A 53 -6.27 -11.98 -6.97
C ASP A 53 -5.17 -12.62 -7.83
N ALA A 54 -4.77 -13.84 -7.45
CA ALA A 54 -3.74 -14.59 -8.14
C ALA A 54 -4.09 -14.98 -9.57
N LYS A 55 -5.38 -15.01 -9.94
CA LYS A 55 -5.80 -15.37 -11.31
C LYS A 55 -5.62 -14.19 -12.27
N THR A 56 -5.83 -12.98 -11.78
CA THR A 56 -5.80 -11.75 -12.60
C THR A 56 -4.53 -10.93 -12.38
N GLY A 57 -3.75 -11.26 -11.35
CA GLY A 57 -2.61 -10.46 -10.92
C GLY A 57 -3.01 -9.13 -10.27
N MET A 58 -4.32 -8.88 -10.08
CA MET A 58 -4.83 -7.62 -9.57
C MET A 58 -4.68 -7.53 -8.06
N LEU A 59 -4.37 -6.33 -7.61
CA LEU A 59 -4.24 -5.98 -6.21
C LEU A 59 -5.15 -4.80 -5.89
N GLY A 60 -5.85 -4.87 -4.76
CA GLY A 60 -6.69 -3.78 -4.25
C GLY A 60 -6.49 -3.63 -2.76
N GLY A 61 -6.43 -2.40 -2.29
CA GLY A 61 -6.16 -2.12 -0.88
C GLY A 61 -6.68 -0.78 -0.40
N ASN A 62 -6.58 -0.61 0.91
CA ASN A 62 -6.90 0.64 1.58
C ASN A 62 -5.84 0.95 2.65
N TYR A 63 -5.43 2.21 2.69
CA TYR A 63 -4.59 2.81 3.72
C TYR A 63 -5.44 3.77 4.57
N VAL A 64 -5.43 3.56 5.88
CA VAL A 64 -6.20 4.37 6.84
C VAL A 64 -5.30 4.87 7.95
N ASP A 65 -5.25 6.19 8.13
CA ASP A 65 -4.66 6.85 9.30
C ASP A 65 -5.76 7.64 10.03
N LYS A 66 -6.24 7.11 11.14
CA LYS A 66 -7.32 7.76 11.92
C LYS A 66 -6.86 9.02 12.63
N ALA A 67 -5.59 9.10 13.03
CA ALA A 67 -5.07 10.26 13.75
C ALA A 67 -5.00 11.48 12.82
N LYS A 68 -4.72 11.24 11.54
CA LYS A 68 -4.61 12.29 10.51
C LYS A 68 -5.85 12.39 9.59
N GLY A 69 -6.92 11.64 9.86
CA GLY A 69 -8.16 11.68 9.08
C GLY A 69 -8.04 11.15 7.64
N VAL A 70 -7.11 10.23 7.40
CA VAL A 70 -6.74 9.75 6.07
C VAL A 70 -7.44 8.45 5.74
N ASN A 71 -7.97 8.34 4.52
CA ASN A 71 -8.52 7.11 3.97
C ASN A 71 -8.27 7.08 2.45
N VAL A 72 -7.40 6.19 2.00
CA VAL A 72 -6.90 6.14 0.61
C VAL A 72 -7.04 4.73 0.05
N THR A 73 -7.89 4.60 -0.97
CA THR A 73 -8.01 3.35 -1.73
C THR A 73 -6.94 3.30 -2.81
N PHE A 74 -6.33 2.14 -2.99
CA PHE A 74 -5.33 1.90 -4.02
C PHE A 74 -5.53 0.57 -4.73
N GLY A 75 -5.03 0.50 -5.96
CA GLY A 75 -5.13 -0.69 -6.79
C GLY A 75 -4.00 -0.79 -7.80
N GLY A 76 -3.54 -2.00 -8.07
CA GLY A 76 -2.36 -2.24 -8.88
C GLY A 76 -2.29 -3.66 -9.40
N VAL A 77 -1.11 -4.04 -9.85
CA VAL A 77 -0.82 -5.37 -10.35
C VAL A 77 0.47 -5.92 -9.73
N LEU A 78 0.50 -7.21 -9.48
CA LEU A 78 1.73 -7.93 -9.14
C LEU A 78 2.46 -8.29 -10.43
N LEU A 79 3.72 -7.85 -10.55
CA LEU A 79 4.62 -8.27 -11.62
C LEU A 79 5.39 -9.52 -11.12
N GLN A 80 4.89 -10.70 -11.48
CA GLN A 80 5.38 -11.99 -11.00
C GLN A 80 6.88 -12.23 -11.22
N GLU A 81 7.45 -11.73 -12.32
CA GLU A 81 8.86 -12.00 -12.65
C GLU A 81 9.86 -11.23 -11.78
N GLN A 82 9.43 -10.20 -11.04
CA GLN A 82 10.31 -9.29 -10.32
C GLN A 82 10.04 -9.27 -8.80
N GLY A 83 9.07 -10.06 -8.34
CA GLY A 83 8.57 -9.97 -6.95
C GLY A 83 7.95 -8.61 -6.60
N LEU A 84 7.81 -7.71 -7.59
CA LEU A 84 7.43 -6.31 -7.41
C LEU A 84 5.92 -6.15 -7.58
N VAL A 85 5.27 -5.53 -6.60
CA VAL A 85 3.92 -5.00 -6.75
C VAL A 85 4.02 -3.52 -7.09
N THR A 86 3.27 -3.06 -8.09
CA THR A 86 3.13 -1.62 -8.34
C THR A 86 1.71 -1.26 -8.76
N GLY A 87 1.32 -0.01 -8.56
CA GLY A 87 0.04 0.46 -9.03
C GLY A 87 -0.22 1.92 -8.71
N ARG A 88 -1.49 2.28 -8.66
CA ARG A 88 -1.95 3.64 -8.41
C ARG A 88 -2.89 3.71 -7.23
N TYR A 89 -2.82 4.80 -6.50
CA TYR A 89 -3.83 5.13 -5.49
C TYR A 89 -4.64 6.34 -5.91
N ALA A 90 -5.85 6.44 -5.38
CA ALA A 90 -6.71 7.60 -5.56
C ALA A 90 -7.36 7.98 -4.23
N THR A 91 -7.39 9.28 -3.94
CA THR A 91 -8.09 9.81 -2.78
C THR A 91 -9.54 10.17 -3.14
N PRO A 92 -10.51 9.96 -2.24
CA PRO A 92 -11.88 10.37 -2.48
C PRO A 92 -12.03 11.89 -2.59
N ALA A 93 -12.98 12.32 -3.42
CA ALA A 93 -13.12 13.68 -3.92
C ALA A 93 -13.53 14.76 -2.90
N TRP A 94 -13.77 14.42 -1.62
CA TRP A 94 -14.30 15.35 -0.62
C TRP A 94 -13.40 16.58 -0.39
N PHE A 95 -12.11 16.47 -0.69
CA PHE A 95 -11.13 17.55 -0.55
C PHE A 95 -10.26 17.75 -1.81
N GLY A 96 -10.72 17.26 -2.97
CA GLY A 96 -9.96 17.24 -4.22
C GLY A 96 -9.61 15.82 -4.66
N LYS A 97 -9.65 15.57 -5.97
CA LYS A 97 -9.19 14.30 -6.55
C LYS A 97 -7.68 14.33 -6.64
N ALA A 98 -7.02 13.41 -5.95
CA ALA A 98 -5.60 13.20 -6.14
C ALA A 98 -5.29 11.73 -6.40
N SER A 99 -4.22 11.49 -7.13
CA SER A 99 -3.72 10.15 -7.42
C SER A 99 -2.21 10.12 -7.39
N GLY A 100 -1.67 8.99 -6.98
CA GLY A 100 -0.22 8.75 -6.97
C GLY A 100 0.08 7.30 -7.30
N LEU A 101 1.34 6.94 -7.12
CA LEU A 101 1.90 5.61 -7.32
C LEU A 101 2.07 4.90 -5.97
N PHE A 102 1.99 3.58 -6.00
CA PHE A 102 2.52 2.78 -4.90
C PHE A 102 3.40 1.66 -5.47
N SER A 103 4.39 1.26 -4.68
CA SER A 103 5.19 0.07 -4.93
C SER A 103 5.33 -0.76 -3.65
N ALA A 104 5.51 -2.06 -3.83
CA ALA A 104 5.67 -3.02 -2.75
C ALA A 104 6.75 -4.01 -3.17
N GLU A 105 7.89 -3.99 -2.49
CA GLU A 105 9.11 -4.72 -2.87
C GLU A 105 9.53 -5.69 -1.77
N PRO A 106 9.86 -6.95 -2.08
CA PRO A 106 10.46 -7.87 -1.13
C PRO A 106 11.81 -7.30 -0.69
N ARG A 107 12.11 -7.37 0.60
CA ARG A 107 13.42 -7.02 1.12
C ARG A 107 13.97 -8.17 1.95
N GLU A 108 15.22 -8.52 1.73
CA GLU A 108 15.93 -9.44 2.63
C GLU A 108 16.03 -8.79 4.02
N ALA A 109 15.93 -9.60 5.07
CA ALA A 109 16.19 -9.10 6.42
C ALA A 109 17.71 -8.83 6.52
N ASP A 110 18.08 -7.56 6.66
CA ASP A 110 19.45 -7.13 6.95
C ASP A 110 19.94 -7.74 8.29
#